data_AF-A0A845WYI3-F1
#
_entry.id   AF-A0A845WYI3-F1
#
_cell.length_a   1.000
_cell.length_b   1.000
_cell.length_c   1.000
_cell.angle_alpha   90.00
_cell.angle_beta   90.00
_cell.angle_gamma   90.00
#
_symmetry.space_group_name_H-M   'P 1'
#
loop_
_entity.id
_entity.type
_entity.pdbx_description
1 polymer ?
#
loop_
_entity_poly.entity_id
_entity_poly.type
_entity_poly.pdbx_seq_one_letter_code
_entity_poly.pdbx_strand_id
1 'polypeptide(L)'
;MSSYIKQVGKIIEAAVAVESNTFDAIQLRDVTPRTDELGLLARVFGQMVETVRAREQQLAQAKNQLEAVLDAVPGSIAWIDCQGRYIGVNRHLAELVSLKTSDFVNQPVGFSGQSSEFEEFVYQFLDSPLESTAQELPVTLEGQLQHYLLVAQKYDQGQGIVLVGIDISERKTAERELAQQRNQFARFVPREYLQFLRRDSLVNVRLGEHVSMDMAVMFSDIRAFTTLAERMTPQDSFDFVNQYLGAVSPALRACRGFIVKYMGDGIMAAFPQSADDAVAGGIAHLEKVQVFNEHQRAKNYPMITVGVGIHFGRVMVGIVGESGRMQGDAFSDSVNLAARLEGLTKFYGVSLLISEAVLEQLSNPMHYNIRFIDRAVVKGRHEAIAIYEVFDGESEAIRQLKHETQPDFEVAISCYREGNLDEAALYFQRVLDHNSQDRPVQLYLKRINLLLEQGLPEHWDGTWQFTEK
;
A
#
# COMPACT_ATOMS: atom_id res chain seq x y z
N MET A 1 -16.41 95.27 28.06
CA MET A 1 -16.76 94.11 28.91
C MET A 1 -17.88 93.24 28.33
N SER A 2 -19.05 93.78 27.93
CA SER A 2 -20.19 92.98 27.42
C SER A 2 -19.87 92.08 26.19
N SER A 3 -19.04 92.56 25.25
CA SER A 3 -18.62 91.77 24.07
C SER A 3 -17.69 90.59 24.41
N TYR A 4 -16.84 90.73 25.44
CA TYR A 4 -15.88 89.71 25.86
C TYR A 4 -16.59 88.53 26.54
N ILE A 5 -17.55 88.82 27.43
CA ILE A 5 -18.37 87.80 28.12
C ILE A 5 -19.16 86.96 27.11
N LYS A 6 -19.74 87.61 26.08
CA LYS A 6 -20.47 86.93 25.00
C LYS A 6 -19.58 85.99 24.17
N GLN A 7 -18.31 86.34 23.99
CA GLN A 7 -17.35 85.53 23.23
C GLN A 7 -16.74 84.38 24.05
N VAL A 8 -16.53 84.57 25.37
CA VAL A 8 -16.22 83.46 26.29
C VAL A 8 -17.35 82.44 26.31
N GLY A 9 -18.60 82.90 26.33
CA GLY A 9 -19.79 82.04 26.21
C GLY A 9 -19.77 81.15 24.96
N LYS A 10 -19.33 81.69 23.81
CA LYS A 10 -19.19 80.90 22.56
C LYS A 10 -18.14 79.80 22.64
N ILE A 11 -17.03 80.02 23.37
CA ILE A 11 -16.01 78.96 23.58
C ILE A 11 -16.57 77.85 24.49
N ILE A 12 -17.36 78.21 25.51
CA ILE A 12 -18.01 77.24 26.40
C ILE A 12 -19.08 76.45 25.64
N GLU A 13 -19.90 77.10 24.82
CA GLU A 13 -20.88 76.44 23.95
C GLU A 13 -20.20 75.49 22.95
N ALA A 14 -19.08 75.91 22.36
CA ALA A 14 -18.27 75.05 21.51
C ALA A 14 -17.72 73.82 22.25
N ALA A 15 -17.27 73.97 23.51
CA ALA A 15 -16.80 72.85 24.32
C ALA A 15 -17.93 71.84 24.64
N VAL A 16 -19.11 72.32 24.99
CA VAL A 16 -20.31 71.48 25.20
C VAL A 16 -20.77 70.81 23.89
N ALA A 17 -20.63 71.51 22.76
CA ALA A 17 -20.93 70.94 21.44
C ALA A 17 -19.95 69.81 21.07
N VAL A 18 -18.69 69.86 21.53
CA VAL A 18 -17.72 68.77 21.34
C VAL A 18 -18.14 67.53 22.14
N GLU A 19 -18.51 67.68 23.42
CA GLU A 19 -18.96 66.57 24.27
C GLU A 19 -20.25 65.89 23.74
N SER A 20 -21.13 66.67 23.10
CA SER A 20 -22.35 66.16 22.48
C SER A 20 -22.19 65.75 21.01
N ASN A 21 -20.96 65.77 20.49
CA ASN A 21 -20.60 65.44 19.11
C ASN A 21 -21.32 66.29 18.03
N THR A 22 -21.75 67.51 18.38
CA THR A 22 -22.44 68.47 17.50
C THR A 22 -21.57 69.68 17.12
N PHE A 23 -20.30 69.69 17.54
CA PHE A 23 -19.38 70.80 17.26
C PHE A 23 -19.16 71.03 15.76
N ASP A 24 -19.19 72.31 15.38
CA ASP A 24 -18.87 72.82 14.05
C ASP A 24 -17.91 74.02 14.19
N ALA A 25 -16.84 74.03 13.40
CA ALA A 25 -15.86 75.11 13.36
C ALA A 25 -16.49 76.49 13.09
N ILE A 26 -17.69 76.54 12.48
CA ILE A 26 -18.47 77.77 12.28
C ILE A 26 -18.79 78.47 13.62
N GLN A 27 -18.97 77.72 14.71
CA GLN A 27 -19.34 78.27 16.03
C GLN A 27 -18.24 79.19 16.61
N LEU A 28 -16.98 78.97 16.24
CA LEU A 28 -15.83 79.75 16.71
C LEU A 28 -15.36 80.82 15.71
N ARG A 29 -15.95 80.89 14.50
CA ARG A 29 -15.52 81.76 13.39
C ARG A 29 -15.40 83.24 13.73
N ASP A 30 -16.19 83.72 14.69
CA ASP A 30 -16.17 85.12 15.16
C ASP A 30 -15.10 85.42 16.22
N VAL A 31 -14.51 84.37 16.82
CA VAL A 31 -13.52 84.46 17.89
C VAL A 31 -12.11 84.16 17.37
N THR A 32 -11.99 83.25 16.39
CA THR A 32 -10.74 82.84 15.71
C THR A 32 -9.87 83.98 15.14
N PRO A 33 -10.43 85.09 14.60
CA PRO A 33 -9.63 86.18 14.01
C PRO A 33 -8.95 87.10 15.03
N ARG A 34 -9.26 86.97 16.33
CA ARG A 34 -8.70 87.85 17.37
C ARG A 34 -7.20 87.57 17.55
N THR A 35 -6.46 88.63 17.89
CA THR A 35 -5.02 88.57 18.16
C THR A 35 -4.68 88.41 19.64
N ASP A 36 -5.70 88.32 20.51
CA ASP A 36 -5.56 88.14 21.95
C ASP A 36 -5.66 86.66 22.38
N GLU A 37 -5.52 86.40 23.68
CA GLU A 37 -5.51 85.05 24.27
C GLU A 37 -6.76 84.22 23.93
N LEU A 38 -7.93 84.86 23.82
CA LEU A 38 -9.16 84.17 23.40
C LEU A 38 -9.13 83.73 21.93
N GLY A 39 -8.57 84.55 21.04
CA GLY A 39 -8.38 84.17 19.64
C GLY A 39 -7.38 83.03 19.47
N LEU A 40 -6.32 83.02 20.29
CA LEU A 40 -5.37 81.91 20.34
C LEU A 40 -6.02 80.62 20.86
N LEU A 41 -6.78 80.69 21.95
CA LEU A 41 -7.50 79.55 22.52
C LEU A 41 -8.52 78.97 21.52
N ALA A 42 -9.28 79.81 20.83
CA ALA A 42 -10.25 79.37 19.82
C ALA A 42 -9.58 78.66 18.63
N ARG A 43 -8.41 79.15 18.17
CA ARG A 43 -7.61 78.50 17.11
C ARG A 43 -7.08 77.14 17.54
N VAL A 44 -6.45 77.07 18.72
CA VAL A 44 -5.87 75.83 19.26
C VAL A 44 -6.96 74.81 19.54
N PHE A 45 -8.08 75.22 20.13
CA PHE A 45 -9.23 74.36 20.40
C PHE A 45 -9.84 73.81 19.09
N GLY A 46 -10.09 74.68 18.10
CA GLY A 46 -10.59 74.24 16.80
C GLY A 46 -9.66 73.25 16.10
N GLN A 47 -8.35 73.53 16.08
CA GLN A 47 -7.35 72.62 15.53
C GLN A 47 -7.28 71.29 16.30
N MET A 48 -7.40 71.31 17.63
CA MET A 48 -7.38 70.09 18.44
C MET A 48 -8.58 69.19 18.13
N VAL A 49 -9.78 69.76 18.04
CA VAL A 49 -11.00 68.99 17.72
C VAL A 49 -10.94 68.42 16.30
N GLU A 50 -10.50 69.21 15.31
CA GLU A 50 -10.31 68.73 13.94
C GLU A 50 -9.26 67.60 13.88
N THR A 51 -8.16 67.74 14.60
CA THR A 51 -7.10 66.72 14.67
C THR A 51 -7.60 65.43 15.32
N VAL A 52 -8.37 65.53 16.41
CA VAL A 52 -8.96 64.36 17.08
C VAL A 52 -9.96 63.67 16.15
N ARG A 53 -10.89 64.39 15.52
CA ARG A 53 -11.84 63.82 14.55
C ARG A 53 -11.14 63.14 13.37
N ALA A 54 -10.10 63.76 12.82
CA ALA A 54 -9.32 63.17 11.74
C ALA A 54 -8.64 61.85 12.17
N ARG A 55 -8.09 61.80 13.39
CA ARG A 55 -7.50 60.57 13.96
C ARG A 55 -8.55 59.50 14.22
N GLU A 56 -9.71 59.86 14.78
CA GLU A 56 -10.83 58.93 15.01
C GLU A 56 -11.35 58.36 13.69
N GLN A 57 -11.47 59.18 12.65
CA GLN A 57 -11.89 58.73 11.33
C GLN A 57 -10.85 57.81 10.67
N GLN A 58 -9.55 58.15 10.77
CA GLN A 58 -8.47 57.28 10.30
C GLN A 58 -8.46 55.94 11.04
N LEU A 59 -8.67 55.95 12.37
CA LEU A 59 -8.74 54.74 13.18
C LEU A 59 -9.96 53.90 12.81
N ALA A 60 -11.13 54.51 12.62
CA ALA A 60 -12.33 53.82 12.17
C ALA A 60 -12.15 53.21 10.77
N GLN A 61 -11.52 53.94 9.86
CA GLN A 61 -11.22 53.45 8.52
C GLN A 61 -10.23 52.28 8.53
N ALA A 62 -9.14 52.39 9.29
CA ALA A 62 -8.16 51.32 9.46
C ALA A 62 -8.78 50.07 10.11
N LYS A 63 -9.64 50.27 11.11
CA LYS A 63 -10.41 49.18 11.75
C LYS A 63 -11.32 48.46 10.74
N ASN A 64 -12.12 49.20 9.98
CA ASN A 64 -13.02 48.62 8.98
C ASN A 64 -12.24 47.88 7.87
N GLN A 65 -11.08 48.40 7.46
CA GLN A 65 -10.21 47.72 6.50
C GLN A 65 -9.66 46.41 7.05
N LEU A 66 -9.25 46.38 8.32
CA LEU A 66 -8.76 45.17 8.97
C LEU A 66 -9.87 44.14 9.12
N GLU A 67 -11.07 44.53 9.56
CA GLU A 67 -12.24 43.64 9.64
C GLU A 67 -12.57 43.01 8.27
N ALA A 68 -12.54 43.80 7.19
CA ALA A 68 -12.77 43.29 5.84
C ALA A 68 -11.73 42.25 5.40
N VAL A 69 -10.45 42.43 5.78
CA VAL A 69 -9.39 41.45 5.51
C VAL A 69 -9.63 40.16 6.29
N LEU A 70 -10.02 40.27 7.56
CA LEU A 70 -10.24 39.12 8.44
C LEU A 70 -11.46 38.30 8.04
N ASP A 71 -12.52 38.95 7.57
CA ASP A 71 -13.72 38.27 7.06
C ASP A 71 -13.47 37.60 5.69
N ALA A 72 -12.54 38.12 4.90
CA ALA A 72 -12.15 37.56 3.61
C ALA A 72 -11.27 36.29 3.72
N VAL A 73 -10.65 36.03 4.88
CA VAL A 73 -9.90 34.79 5.12
C VAL A 73 -10.90 33.64 5.34
N PRO A 74 -10.89 32.59 4.50
CA PRO A 74 -11.82 31.46 4.61
C PRO A 74 -11.38 30.49 5.71
N GLY A 75 -11.28 30.97 6.95
CA GLY A 75 -10.83 30.20 8.10
C GLY A 75 -11.14 30.90 9.43
N SER A 76 -11.09 30.12 10.51
CA SER A 76 -11.28 30.59 11.87
C SER A 76 -10.04 31.33 12.35
N ILE A 77 -10.18 32.57 12.84
CA ILE A 77 -9.06 33.37 13.35
C ILE A 77 -9.29 33.69 14.82
N ALA A 78 -8.23 33.56 15.62
CA ALA A 78 -8.18 33.99 17.02
C ALA A 78 -6.92 34.80 17.31
N TRP A 79 -7.04 35.82 18.16
CA TRP A 79 -5.91 36.44 18.85
C TRP A 79 -5.93 36.01 20.29
N ILE A 80 -4.79 35.58 20.79
CA ILE A 80 -4.64 35.05 22.14
C ILE A 80 -3.43 35.74 22.77
N ASP A 81 -3.55 36.21 24.01
CA ASP A 81 -2.45 36.83 24.74
C ASP A 81 -1.44 35.79 25.26
N CYS A 82 -0.34 36.25 25.84
CA CYS A 82 0.70 35.39 26.41
C CYS A 82 0.23 34.55 27.62
N GLN A 83 -0.95 34.82 28.17
CA GLN A 83 -1.55 34.03 29.26
C GLN A 83 -2.52 32.97 28.74
N GLY A 84 -2.67 32.84 27.42
CA GLY A 84 -3.60 31.89 26.81
C GLY A 84 -5.06 32.36 26.88
N ARG A 85 -5.33 33.67 26.89
CA ARG A 85 -6.70 34.21 26.86
C ARG A 85 -7.02 34.87 25.53
N TYR A 86 -8.24 34.70 25.05
CA TYR A 86 -8.69 35.32 23.80
C TYR A 86 -8.76 36.85 23.94
N ILE A 87 -8.03 37.54 23.07
CA ILE A 87 -8.14 38.99 22.85
C ILE A 87 -9.31 39.27 21.91
N GLY A 88 -9.51 38.39 20.91
CA GLY A 88 -10.61 38.48 19.97
C GLY A 88 -10.62 37.30 18.99
N VAL A 89 -11.69 37.20 18.21
CA VAL A 89 -11.87 36.19 17.16
C VAL A 89 -12.57 36.80 15.95
N ASN A 90 -12.41 36.21 14.78
CA ASN A 90 -13.24 36.57 13.63
C ASN A 90 -14.61 35.90 13.71
N ARG A 91 -15.51 36.34 12.81
CA ARG A 91 -16.87 35.81 12.72
C ARG A 91 -16.90 34.30 12.43
N HIS A 92 -16.01 33.80 11.58
CA HIS A 92 -15.94 32.39 11.20
C HIS A 92 -15.68 31.48 12.40
N LEU A 93 -14.75 31.83 13.31
CA LEU A 93 -14.52 31.05 14.53
C LEU A 93 -15.72 31.10 15.48
N ALA A 94 -16.34 32.26 15.63
CA ALA A 94 -17.50 32.42 16.50
C ALA A 94 -18.69 31.57 16.01
N GLU A 95 -18.97 31.59 14.70
CA GLU A 95 -20.00 30.75 14.08
C GLU A 95 -19.68 29.26 14.20
N LEU A 96 -18.42 28.86 14.04
CA LEU A 96 -17.99 27.45 14.11
C LEU A 96 -18.33 26.79 15.45
N VAL A 97 -18.23 27.52 16.56
CA VAL A 97 -18.55 27.01 17.91
C VAL A 97 -19.90 27.52 18.44
N SER A 98 -20.72 28.12 17.58
CA SER A 98 -22.06 28.65 17.92
C SER A 98 -22.06 29.70 19.05
N LEU A 99 -21.07 30.59 19.08
CA LEU A 99 -20.94 31.70 20.04
C LEU A 99 -20.89 33.07 19.34
N LYS A 100 -20.99 34.17 20.10
CA LYS A 100 -20.71 35.52 19.57
C LYS A 100 -19.24 35.86 19.77
N THR A 101 -18.68 36.71 18.90
CA THR A 101 -17.29 37.19 19.02
C THR A 101 -16.99 37.84 20.38
N SER A 102 -18.00 38.50 20.99
CA SER A 102 -17.91 39.10 22.31
C SER A 102 -17.73 38.09 23.44
N ASP A 103 -18.21 36.86 23.27
CA ASP A 103 -18.23 35.85 24.33
C ASP A 103 -16.84 35.26 24.59
N PHE A 104 -15.91 35.43 23.63
CA PHE A 104 -14.54 34.93 23.72
C PHE A 104 -13.64 35.85 24.56
N VAL A 105 -13.87 37.16 24.52
CA VAL A 105 -12.92 38.14 25.10
C VAL A 105 -12.63 37.80 26.56
N ASN A 106 -11.34 37.67 26.90
CA ASN A 106 -10.81 37.32 28.22
C ASN A 106 -11.09 35.88 28.70
N GLN A 107 -11.73 35.03 27.89
CA GLN A 107 -11.87 33.60 28.19
C GLN A 107 -10.55 32.86 27.96
N PRO A 108 -10.23 31.83 28.76
CA PRO A 108 -9.06 30.99 28.52
C PRO A 108 -9.25 30.12 27.27
N VAL A 109 -8.17 29.81 26.57
CA VAL A 109 -8.16 28.78 25.53
C VAL A 109 -8.60 27.46 26.16
N GLY A 110 -9.53 26.76 25.49
CA GLY A 110 -10.17 25.55 26.02
C GLY A 110 -11.52 25.78 26.73
N PHE A 111 -11.97 27.02 26.97
CA PHE A 111 -13.21 27.28 27.73
C PHE A 111 -14.48 26.64 27.18
N SER A 112 -14.55 26.42 25.87
CA SER A 112 -15.70 25.79 25.20
C SER A 112 -15.71 24.26 25.37
N GLY A 113 -14.62 23.66 25.85
CA GLY A 113 -14.49 22.22 26.10
C GLY A 113 -14.55 21.34 24.85
N GLN A 114 -14.38 21.90 23.65
CA GLN A 114 -14.63 21.18 22.39
C GLN A 114 -13.41 20.40 21.85
N SER A 115 -12.17 20.74 22.23
CA SER A 115 -10.99 19.96 21.85
C SER A 115 -9.82 20.18 22.80
N SER A 116 -9.38 19.09 23.46
CA SER A 116 -8.18 19.07 24.30
C SER A 116 -6.89 19.22 23.49
N GLU A 117 -6.87 18.71 22.26
CA GLU A 117 -5.71 18.76 21.36
C GLU A 117 -5.43 20.19 20.87
N PHE A 118 -6.48 20.98 20.63
CA PHE A 118 -6.36 22.40 20.31
C PHE A 118 -5.77 23.19 21.47
N GLU A 119 -6.26 22.94 22.69
CA GLU A 119 -5.77 23.59 23.91
C GLU A 119 -4.29 23.28 24.13
N GLU A 120 -3.91 22.00 24.04
CA GLU A 120 -2.53 21.56 24.18
C GLU A 120 -1.61 22.21 23.14
N PHE A 121 -2.02 22.27 21.87
CA PHE A 121 -1.27 22.92 20.79
C PHE A 121 -0.97 24.39 21.10
N VAL A 122 -1.95 25.15 21.58
CA VAL A 122 -1.79 26.57 21.87
C VAL A 122 -0.80 26.78 23.02
N TYR A 123 -0.96 26.08 24.14
CA TYR A 123 -0.04 26.25 25.29
C TYR A 123 1.38 25.77 24.97
N GLN A 124 1.54 24.65 24.26
CA GLN A 124 2.86 24.20 23.80
C GLN A 124 3.54 25.22 22.87
N PHE A 125 2.77 25.88 22.00
CA PHE A 125 3.33 26.91 21.12
C PHE A 125 3.67 28.20 21.87
N LEU A 126 2.86 28.61 22.84
CA LEU A 126 3.16 29.77 23.70
C LEU A 126 4.49 29.57 24.43
N ASP A 127 4.74 28.38 24.99
CA ASP A 127 5.97 28.04 25.71
C ASP A 127 7.19 27.78 24.78
N SER A 128 6.95 27.60 23.48
CA SER A 128 7.98 27.28 22.49
C SER A 128 8.83 28.50 22.10
N PRO A 129 10.13 28.36 21.77
CA PRO A 129 10.93 29.44 21.21
C PRO A 129 10.59 29.78 19.74
N LEU A 130 9.67 29.06 19.11
CA LEU A 130 9.30 29.26 17.72
C LEU A 130 8.44 30.52 17.52
N GLU A 131 8.74 31.30 16.47
CA GLU A 131 7.94 32.46 16.05
C GLU A 131 6.66 32.07 15.29
N SER A 132 6.67 30.92 14.63
CA SER A 132 5.51 30.38 13.90
C SER A 132 5.48 28.86 13.94
N THR A 133 4.29 28.27 13.90
CA THR A 133 4.09 26.82 13.79
C THR A 133 2.89 26.50 12.89
N ALA A 134 2.88 25.31 12.30
CA ALA A 134 1.75 24.78 11.57
C ALA A 134 1.56 23.30 11.88
N GLN A 135 0.33 22.89 12.24
CA GLN A 135 0.02 21.51 12.59
C GLN A 135 -1.37 21.09 12.12
N GLU A 136 -1.50 19.86 11.63
CA GLU A 136 -2.79 19.24 11.36
C GLU A 136 -3.32 18.57 12.63
N LEU A 137 -4.53 18.92 13.05
CA LEU A 137 -5.17 18.34 14.24
C LEU A 137 -6.59 17.85 13.93
N PRO A 138 -7.00 16.70 14.50
CA PRO A 138 -8.41 16.34 14.57
C PRO A 138 -9.12 17.21 15.61
N VAL A 139 -10.28 17.76 15.26
CA VAL A 139 -11.13 18.53 16.17
C VAL A 139 -12.53 17.93 16.12
N THR A 140 -13.11 17.65 17.29
CA THR A 140 -14.49 17.15 17.36
C THR A 140 -15.44 18.30 17.65
N LEU A 141 -16.23 18.69 16.65
CA LEU A 141 -17.22 19.76 16.77
C LEU A 141 -18.62 19.13 16.67
N GLU A 142 -19.47 19.39 17.66
CA GLU A 142 -20.85 18.86 17.71
C GLU A 142 -20.96 17.33 17.52
N GLY A 143 -19.91 16.58 17.92
CA GLY A 143 -19.84 15.12 17.77
C GLY A 143 -19.36 14.62 16.41
N GLN A 144 -18.99 15.50 15.48
CA GLN A 144 -18.35 15.16 14.20
C GLN A 144 -16.85 15.41 14.25
N LEU A 145 -16.07 14.43 13.79
CA LEU A 145 -14.63 14.54 13.64
C LEU A 145 -14.29 15.31 12.37
N GLN A 146 -13.68 16.48 12.52
CA GLN A 146 -13.14 17.30 11.44
C GLN A 146 -11.61 17.39 11.56
N HIS A 147 -10.93 17.73 10.47
CA HIS A 147 -9.49 17.92 10.44
C HIS A 147 -9.16 19.38 10.12
N TYR A 148 -8.40 20.04 10.98
CA TYR A 148 -7.98 21.43 10.80
C TYR A 148 -6.47 21.54 10.62
N LEU A 149 -6.04 22.39 9.69
CA LEU A 149 -4.67 22.91 9.65
C LEU A 149 -4.64 24.19 10.49
N LEU A 150 -3.95 24.14 11.63
CA LEU A 150 -3.75 25.29 12.49
C LEU A 150 -2.39 25.93 12.17
N VAL A 151 -2.40 27.22 11.88
CA VAL A 151 -1.21 28.04 11.70
C VAL A 151 -1.21 29.09 12.79
N ALA A 152 -0.17 29.11 13.61
CA ALA A 152 -0.02 30.10 14.68
C ALA A 152 1.26 30.91 14.49
N GLN A 153 1.19 32.21 14.77
CA GLN A 153 2.30 33.14 14.67
C GLN A 153 2.32 34.07 15.89
N LYS A 154 3.48 34.21 16.53
CA LYS A 154 3.71 35.18 17.60
C LYS A 154 3.80 36.59 17.04
N TYR A 155 3.28 37.56 17.79
CA TYR A 155 3.43 38.98 17.47
C TYR A 155 3.79 39.78 18.72
N ASP A 156 4.18 41.03 18.53
CA ASP A 156 4.57 41.95 19.61
C ASP A 156 5.60 41.34 20.58
N GLN A 157 6.68 40.78 20.01
CA GLN A 157 7.77 40.11 20.76
C GLN A 157 7.28 38.95 21.65
N GLY A 158 6.22 38.25 21.25
CA GLY A 158 5.67 37.10 21.96
C GLY A 158 4.64 37.45 23.03
N GLN A 159 4.15 38.71 23.08
CA GLN A 159 3.06 39.09 23.99
C GLN A 159 1.68 38.56 23.55
N GLY A 160 1.57 38.05 22.33
CA GLY A 160 0.39 37.33 21.88
C GLY A 160 0.67 36.48 20.64
N ILE A 161 -0.32 35.69 20.27
CA ILE A 161 -0.35 34.88 19.06
C ILE A 161 -1.59 35.21 18.23
N VAL A 162 -1.44 35.15 16.91
CA VAL A 162 -2.55 35.00 15.99
C VAL A 162 -2.61 33.54 15.56
N LEU A 163 -3.79 32.96 15.57
CA LEU A 163 -4.04 31.58 15.17
C LEU A 163 -5.08 31.56 14.05
N VAL A 164 -4.78 30.82 13.00
CA VAL A 164 -5.66 30.58 11.85
C VAL A 164 -5.94 29.08 11.76
N GLY A 165 -7.20 28.68 11.84
CA GLY A 165 -7.66 27.32 11.61
C GLY A 165 -8.38 27.20 10.27
N ILE A 166 -7.88 26.34 9.39
CA ILE A 166 -8.50 26.04 8.09
C ILE A 166 -9.01 24.61 8.14
N ASP A 167 -10.30 24.42 7.85
CA ASP A 167 -10.87 23.08 7.69
C ASP A 167 -10.29 22.41 6.43
N ILE A 168 -9.62 21.29 6.63
CA ILE A 168 -9.02 20.46 5.56
C ILE A 168 -9.71 19.09 5.45
N SER A 169 -10.91 18.94 6.05
CA SER A 169 -11.67 17.68 6.07
C SER A 169 -11.98 17.17 4.68
N GLU A 170 -12.54 18.01 3.79
CA GLU A 170 -12.85 17.63 2.40
C GLU A 170 -11.60 17.20 1.61
N ARG A 171 -10.47 17.88 1.85
CA ARG A 171 -9.20 17.51 1.23
C ARG A 171 -8.72 16.15 1.74
N LYS A 172 -8.78 15.91 3.05
CA LYS A 172 -8.41 14.62 3.67
C LYS A 172 -9.31 13.48 3.19
N THR A 173 -10.61 13.69 3.04
CA THR A 173 -11.51 12.67 2.50
C THR A 173 -11.19 12.37 1.04
N ALA A 174 -11.01 13.39 0.20
CA ALA A 174 -10.61 13.21 -1.20
C ALA A 174 -9.26 12.47 -1.34
N GLU A 175 -8.25 12.81 -0.54
CA GLU A 175 -6.95 12.11 -0.53
C GLU A 175 -7.11 10.64 -0.10
N ARG A 176 -7.94 10.35 0.91
CA ARG A 176 -8.23 8.97 1.35
C ARG A 176 -8.99 8.19 0.29
N GLU A 177 -9.99 8.77 -0.34
CA GLU A 177 -10.76 8.15 -1.42
C GLU A 177 -9.86 7.82 -2.61
N LEU A 178 -9.01 8.76 -3.02
CA LEU A 178 -8.03 8.55 -4.08
C LEU A 178 -7.04 7.42 -3.72
N ALA A 179 -6.56 7.38 -2.48
CA ALA A 179 -5.69 6.31 -2.00
C ALA A 179 -6.40 4.95 -1.99
N GLN A 180 -7.69 4.91 -1.59
CA GLN A 180 -8.51 3.70 -1.62
C GLN A 180 -8.75 3.21 -3.06
N GLN A 181 -9.12 4.11 -3.98
CA GLN A 181 -9.25 3.78 -5.40
C GLN A 181 -7.94 3.21 -5.95
N ARG A 182 -6.81 3.86 -5.67
CA ARG A 182 -5.48 3.37 -6.10
C ARG A 182 -5.15 1.97 -5.54
N ASN A 183 -5.55 1.68 -4.30
CA ASN A 183 -5.37 0.36 -3.70
C ASN A 183 -6.31 -0.70 -4.29
N GLN A 184 -7.51 -0.33 -4.71
CA GLN A 184 -8.43 -1.23 -5.42
C GLN A 184 -7.88 -1.58 -6.80
N PHE A 185 -7.37 -0.60 -7.57
CA PHE A 185 -6.74 -0.85 -8.87
C PHE A 185 -5.50 -1.75 -8.78
N ALA A 186 -4.71 -1.64 -7.70
CA ALA A 186 -3.55 -2.49 -7.47
C ALA A 186 -3.90 -3.98 -7.25
N ARG A 187 -5.15 -4.33 -6.93
CA ARG A 187 -5.59 -5.74 -6.85
C ARG A 187 -5.77 -6.37 -8.23
N PHE A 188 -5.92 -5.55 -9.27
CA PHE A 188 -6.17 -5.99 -10.63
C PHE A 188 -4.93 -5.89 -11.53
N VAL A 189 -3.91 -5.13 -11.11
CA VAL A 189 -2.59 -5.08 -11.77
C VAL A 189 -1.49 -5.21 -10.71
N PRO A 190 -0.72 -6.31 -10.69
CA PRO A 190 0.30 -6.52 -9.67
C PRO A 190 1.33 -5.37 -9.70
N ARG A 191 1.56 -4.72 -8.56
CA ARG A 191 2.51 -3.60 -8.44
C ARG A 191 3.93 -4.02 -8.78
N GLU A 192 4.22 -5.31 -8.69
CA GLU A 192 5.48 -5.93 -9.03
C GLU A 192 5.84 -5.68 -10.51
N TYR A 193 4.85 -5.59 -11.42
CA TYR A 193 5.09 -5.15 -12.81
C TYR A 193 5.67 -3.74 -12.89
N LEU A 194 5.29 -2.83 -11.99
CA LEU A 194 5.84 -1.48 -11.97
C LEU A 194 7.34 -1.49 -11.64
N GLN A 195 7.77 -2.38 -10.74
CA GLN A 195 9.17 -2.53 -10.40
C GLN A 195 9.97 -3.05 -11.61
N PHE A 196 9.46 -4.07 -12.31
CA PHE A 196 10.12 -4.59 -13.50
C PHE A 196 10.19 -3.57 -14.63
N LEU A 197 9.08 -2.89 -14.91
CA LEU A 197 9.00 -1.87 -15.95
C LEU A 197 9.69 -0.55 -15.55
N ARG A 198 10.24 -0.46 -14.33
CA ARG A 198 10.86 0.74 -13.74
C ARG A 198 9.95 1.97 -13.86
N ARG A 199 8.70 1.80 -13.43
CA ARG A 199 7.66 2.84 -13.42
C ARG A 199 7.21 3.14 -12.00
N ASP A 200 6.95 4.42 -11.71
CA ASP A 200 6.41 4.84 -10.41
C ASP A 200 4.87 4.71 -10.33
N SER A 201 4.20 4.55 -11.48
CA SER A 201 2.73 4.54 -11.57
C SER A 201 2.23 3.72 -12.76
N LEU A 202 1.10 3.04 -12.56
CA LEU A 202 0.35 2.32 -13.61
C LEU A 202 -0.11 3.24 -14.75
N VAL A 203 -0.30 4.53 -14.47
CA VAL A 203 -0.69 5.53 -15.49
C VAL A 203 0.36 5.67 -16.59
N ASN A 204 1.63 5.40 -16.26
CA ASN A 204 2.75 5.55 -17.19
C ASN A 204 3.11 4.26 -17.92
N VAL A 205 2.37 3.19 -17.70
CA VAL A 205 2.61 1.88 -18.30
C VAL A 205 1.88 1.81 -19.65
N ARG A 206 2.61 1.46 -20.72
CA ARG A 206 2.06 1.36 -22.08
C ARG A 206 1.95 -0.10 -22.54
N LEU A 207 0.97 -0.36 -23.41
CA LEU A 207 0.83 -1.64 -24.09
C LEU A 207 2.12 -1.99 -24.85
N GLY A 208 2.61 -3.22 -24.70
CA GLY A 208 3.84 -3.71 -25.32
C GLY A 208 5.12 -3.39 -24.55
N GLU A 209 5.06 -2.63 -23.46
CA GLU A 209 6.21 -2.49 -22.56
C GLU A 209 6.53 -3.84 -21.92
N HIS A 210 7.80 -4.24 -21.99
CA HIS A 210 8.27 -5.51 -21.50
C HIS A 210 9.72 -5.41 -21.05
N VAL A 211 10.11 -6.35 -20.18
CA VAL A 211 11.50 -6.58 -19.79
C VAL A 211 11.81 -8.05 -19.96
N SER A 212 13.00 -8.34 -20.51
CA SER A 212 13.52 -9.70 -20.62
C SER A 212 14.67 -9.91 -19.66
N MET A 213 14.55 -10.88 -18.77
CA MET A 213 15.59 -11.22 -17.78
C MET A 213 15.55 -12.71 -17.44
N ASP A 214 16.65 -13.22 -16.90
CA ASP A 214 16.71 -14.60 -16.41
C ASP A 214 16.07 -14.67 -15.02
N MET A 215 15.13 -15.58 -14.82
CA MET A 215 14.42 -15.76 -13.55
C MET A 215 13.83 -17.17 -13.44
N ALA A 216 13.44 -17.56 -12.22
CA ALA A 216 12.66 -18.76 -12.02
C ALA A 216 11.16 -18.49 -12.23
N VAL A 217 10.47 -19.43 -12.86
CA VAL A 217 9.02 -19.43 -13.07
C VAL A 217 8.46 -20.71 -12.48
N MET A 218 7.36 -20.56 -11.74
CA MET A 218 6.63 -21.65 -11.11
C MET A 218 5.22 -21.71 -11.68
N PHE A 219 4.78 -22.93 -12.00
CA PHE A 219 3.38 -23.27 -12.21
C PHE A 219 2.90 -24.22 -11.12
N SER A 220 1.66 -24.06 -10.72
CA SER A 220 0.99 -24.94 -9.77
C SER A 220 -0.47 -25.12 -10.15
N ASP A 221 -1.02 -26.32 -9.99
CA ASP A 221 -2.41 -26.66 -10.34
C ASP A 221 -2.97 -27.75 -9.41
N ILE A 222 -4.27 -27.72 -9.12
CA ILE A 222 -4.91 -28.75 -8.29
C ILE A 222 -5.21 -29.97 -9.16
N ARG A 223 -4.66 -31.12 -8.78
CA ARG A 223 -4.89 -32.37 -9.51
C ARG A 223 -6.38 -32.72 -9.53
N ALA A 224 -6.87 -32.95 -10.74
CA ALA A 224 -8.24 -33.36 -11.01
C ALA A 224 -9.28 -32.37 -10.43
N PHE A 225 -8.96 -31.07 -10.42
CA PHE A 225 -9.89 -30.03 -9.96
C PHE A 225 -11.22 -30.05 -10.72
N THR A 226 -11.22 -30.27 -12.04
CA THR A 226 -12.45 -30.36 -12.83
C THR A 226 -13.41 -31.42 -12.27
N THR A 227 -12.91 -32.60 -11.93
CA THR A 227 -13.70 -33.68 -11.33
C THR A 227 -14.20 -33.34 -9.92
N LEU A 228 -13.41 -32.56 -9.17
CA LEU A 228 -13.83 -32.03 -7.88
C LEU A 228 -14.96 -31.00 -8.04
N ALA A 229 -14.81 -30.06 -8.97
CA ALA A 229 -15.74 -28.97 -9.25
C ALA A 229 -17.09 -29.48 -9.80
N GLU A 230 -17.11 -30.58 -10.55
CA GLU A 230 -18.34 -31.25 -11.01
C GLU A 230 -19.28 -31.68 -9.86
N ARG A 231 -18.74 -31.83 -8.64
CA ARG A 231 -19.51 -32.19 -7.44
C ARG A 231 -19.92 -30.97 -6.60
N MET A 232 -19.57 -29.77 -7.04
CA MET A 232 -19.83 -28.51 -6.35
C MET A 232 -20.87 -27.69 -7.10
N THR A 233 -21.59 -26.81 -6.41
CA THR A 233 -22.31 -25.74 -7.10
C THR A 233 -21.31 -24.73 -7.69
N PRO A 234 -21.68 -23.93 -8.71
CA PRO A 234 -20.80 -22.88 -9.22
C PRO A 234 -20.33 -21.90 -8.14
N GLN A 235 -21.19 -21.58 -7.17
CA GLN A 235 -20.85 -20.70 -6.04
C GLN A 235 -19.83 -21.37 -5.12
N ASP A 236 -20.05 -22.63 -4.74
CA ASP A 236 -19.12 -23.38 -3.88
C ASP A 236 -17.75 -23.55 -4.55
N SER A 237 -17.72 -23.81 -5.86
CA SER A 237 -16.49 -23.90 -6.64
C SER A 237 -15.73 -22.58 -6.66
N PHE A 238 -16.43 -21.46 -6.85
CA PHE A 238 -15.83 -20.12 -6.80
C PHE A 238 -15.28 -19.77 -5.41
N ASP A 239 -16.05 -20.06 -4.36
CA ASP A 239 -15.64 -19.81 -2.98
C ASP A 239 -14.47 -20.73 -2.57
N PHE A 240 -14.44 -21.96 -3.07
CA PHE A 240 -13.34 -22.90 -2.87
C PHE A 240 -12.04 -22.37 -3.49
N VAL A 241 -12.07 -21.95 -4.76
CA VAL A 241 -10.89 -21.40 -5.46
C VAL A 241 -10.37 -20.17 -4.73
N ASN A 242 -11.25 -19.24 -4.33
CA ASN A 242 -10.82 -18.05 -3.60
C ASN A 242 -10.21 -18.37 -2.22
N GLN A 243 -10.78 -19.33 -1.48
CA GLN A 243 -10.22 -19.78 -0.20
C GLN A 243 -8.86 -20.45 -0.39
N TYR A 244 -8.74 -21.34 -1.37
CA TYR A 244 -7.48 -22.01 -1.72
C TYR A 244 -6.40 -21.01 -2.10
N LEU A 245 -6.67 -20.15 -3.10
CA LEU A 245 -5.73 -19.14 -3.56
C LEU A 245 -5.35 -18.17 -2.42
N GLY A 246 -6.32 -17.80 -1.58
CA GLY A 246 -6.09 -16.98 -0.39
C GLY A 246 -5.15 -17.62 0.64
N ALA A 247 -5.19 -18.95 0.80
CA ALA A 247 -4.36 -19.69 1.74
C ALA A 247 -2.91 -19.86 1.24
N VAL A 248 -2.72 -20.14 -0.06
CA VAL A 248 -1.40 -20.53 -0.58
C VAL A 248 -0.61 -19.36 -1.19
N SER A 249 -1.28 -18.36 -1.76
CA SER A 249 -0.63 -17.22 -2.42
C SER A 249 0.29 -16.39 -1.51
N PRO A 250 -0.02 -16.16 -0.22
CA PRO A 250 0.88 -15.41 0.67
C PRO A 250 2.27 -16.06 0.84
N ALA A 251 2.37 -17.40 0.77
CA ALA A 251 3.65 -18.09 0.91
C ALA A 251 4.61 -17.75 -0.24
N LEU A 252 4.10 -17.68 -1.47
CA LEU A 252 4.88 -17.30 -2.64
C LEU A 252 5.46 -15.89 -2.51
N ARG A 253 4.65 -14.95 -2.00
CA ARG A 253 5.08 -13.56 -1.75
C ARG A 253 6.10 -13.46 -0.63
N ALA A 254 5.96 -14.26 0.42
CA ALA A 254 6.93 -14.31 1.52
C ALA A 254 8.31 -14.79 1.02
N CYS A 255 8.33 -15.65 0.01
CA CYS A 255 9.54 -16.11 -0.70
C CYS A 255 9.94 -15.18 -1.86
N ARG A 256 9.58 -13.88 -1.81
CA ARG A 256 9.96 -12.87 -2.82
C ARG A 256 9.50 -13.18 -4.25
N GLY A 257 8.55 -14.09 -4.41
CA GLY A 257 7.84 -14.34 -5.65
C GLY A 257 6.68 -13.37 -5.83
N PHE A 258 6.26 -13.19 -7.07
CA PHE A 258 5.02 -12.48 -7.38
C PHE A 258 4.14 -13.33 -8.29
N ILE A 259 2.84 -13.16 -8.12
CA ILE A 259 1.86 -13.91 -8.92
C ILE A 259 1.63 -13.16 -10.22
N VAL A 260 2.01 -13.81 -11.32
CA VAL A 260 1.82 -13.29 -12.68
C VAL A 260 0.34 -13.28 -13.00
N LYS A 261 -0.34 -14.43 -12.80
CA LYS A 261 -1.78 -14.60 -13.00
C LYS A 261 -2.30 -15.86 -12.31
N TYR A 262 -3.62 -15.88 -12.09
CA TYR A 262 -4.37 -17.07 -11.74
C TYR A 262 -5.00 -17.69 -13.00
N MET A 263 -5.02 -19.01 -13.08
CA MET A 263 -5.52 -19.79 -14.22
C MET A 263 -6.59 -20.79 -13.73
N GLY A 264 -7.72 -20.27 -13.25
CA GLY A 264 -8.70 -21.08 -12.53
C GLY A 264 -8.19 -21.38 -11.13
N ASP A 265 -7.97 -22.65 -10.82
CA ASP A 265 -7.30 -23.12 -9.60
C ASP A 265 -5.77 -23.10 -9.71
N GLY A 266 -5.23 -22.93 -10.93
CA GLY A 266 -3.79 -22.84 -11.15
C GLY A 266 -3.18 -21.49 -10.84
N ILE A 267 -1.89 -21.49 -10.49
CA ILE A 267 -1.09 -20.30 -10.16
C ILE A 267 0.15 -20.27 -11.05
N MET A 268 0.38 -19.13 -11.70
CA MET A 268 1.65 -18.80 -12.33
C MET A 268 2.37 -17.74 -11.49
N ALA A 269 3.57 -18.06 -11.02
CA ALA A 269 4.40 -17.16 -10.24
C ALA A 269 5.80 -17.03 -10.84
N ALA A 270 6.43 -15.89 -10.61
CA ALA A 270 7.80 -15.62 -11.05
C ALA A 270 8.65 -15.11 -9.88
N PHE A 271 9.92 -15.50 -9.90
CA PHE A 271 10.91 -15.29 -8.85
C PHE A 271 12.15 -14.64 -9.49
N PRO A 272 12.21 -13.31 -9.51
CA PRO A 272 13.20 -12.57 -10.28
C PRO A 272 14.59 -12.55 -9.62
N GLN A 273 14.67 -12.85 -8.32
CA GLN A 273 15.90 -12.67 -7.55
C GLN A 273 16.78 -13.93 -7.54
N SER A 274 16.19 -15.11 -7.33
CA SER A 274 16.96 -16.35 -7.21
C SER A 274 16.11 -17.59 -7.50
N ALA A 275 16.79 -18.69 -7.85
CA ALA A 275 16.19 -20.02 -7.93
C ALA A 275 15.86 -20.58 -6.53
N ASP A 276 16.68 -20.25 -5.51
CA ASP A 276 16.43 -20.64 -4.11
C ASP A 276 15.07 -20.12 -3.61
N ASP A 277 14.71 -18.87 -3.95
CA ASP A 277 13.40 -18.28 -3.64
C ASP A 277 12.24 -19.06 -4.25
N ALA A 278 12.40 -19.52 -5.49
CA ALA A 278 11.37 -20.30 -6.18
C ALA A 278 11.18 -21.68 -5.54
N VAL A 279 12.28 -22.37 -5.21
CA VAL A 279 12.22 -23.68 -4.55
C VAL A 279 11.63 -23.55 -3.14
N ALA A 280 12.09 -22.58 -2.35
CA ALA A 280 11.51 -22.28 -1.04
C ALA A 280 10.02 -21.92 -1.14
N GLY A 281 9.65 -21.12 -2.16
CA GLY A 281 8.26 -20.78 -2.46
C GLY A 281 7.39 -22.00 -2.80
N GLY A 282 7.90 -22.92 -3.61
CA GLY A 282 7.23 -24.18 -3.96
C GLY A 282 7.03 -25.09 -2.74
N ILE A 283 8.05 -25.20 -1.87
CA ILE A 283 7.97 -25.95 -0.62
C ILE A 283 6.92 -25.33 0.32
N ALA A 284 7.03 -24.03 0.59
CA ALA A 284 6.09 -23.31 1.46
C ALA A 284 4.66 -23.33 0.91
N HIS A 285 4.50 -23.32 -0.41
CA HIS A 285 3.21 -23.50 -1.06
C HIS A 285 2.60 -24.87 -0.73
N LEU A 286 3.35 -25.96 -0.90
CA LEU A 286 2.90 -27.31 -0.56
C LEU A 286 2.58 -27.47 0.93
N GLU A 287 3.38 -26.88 1.82
CA GLU A 287 3.07 -26.85 3.27
C GLU A 287 1.73 -26.15 3.55
N LYS A 288 1.43 -25.04 2.86
CA LYS A 288 0.12 -24.38 2.97
C LYS A 288 -1.03 -25.22 2.41
N VAL A 289 -0.78 -26.04 1.39
CA VAL A 289 -1.76 -27.03 0.91
C VAL A 289 -2.06 -28.07 1.99
N GLN A 290 -1.05 -28.54 2.73
CA GLN A 290 -1.26 -29.47 3.84
C GLN A 290 -2.14 -28.84 4.93
N VAL A 291 -1.83 -27.61 5.35
CA VAL A 291 -2.64 -26.85 6.32
C VAL A 291 -4.06 -26.62 5.80
N PHE A 292 -4.22 -26.31 4.50
CA PHE A 292 -5.54 -26.18 3.88
C PHE A 292 -6.32 -27.50 3.96
N ASN A 293 -5.68 -28.63 3.65
CA ASN A 293 -6.28 -29.97 3.73
C ASN A 293 -6.71 -30.35 5.15
N GLU A 294 -5.98 -29.94 6.18
CA GLU A 294 -6.39 -30.16 7.58
C GLU A 294 -7.72 -29.48 7.89
N HIS A 295 -7.90 -28.23 7.44
CA HIS A 295 -9.16 -27.51 7.58
C HIS A 295 -10.28 -28.13 6.75
N GLN A 296 -9.99 -28.59 5.53
CA GLN A 296 -10.97 -29.28 4.69
C GLN A 296 -11.44 -30.59 5.32
N ARG A 297 -10.51 -31.36 5.90
CA ARG A 297 -10.81 -32.60 6.63
C ARG A 297 -11.72 -32.33 7.83
N ALA A 298 -11.49 -31.26 8.60
CA ALA A 298 -12.34 -30.88 9.72
C ALA A 298 -13.79 -30.55 9.29
N LYS A 299 -13.99 -30.15 8.03
CA LYS A 299 -15.29 -29.85 7.42
C LYS A 299 -15.86 -31.02 6.60
N ASN A 300 -15.24 -32.20 6.64
CA ASN A 300 -15.58 -33.37 5.81
C ASN A 300 -15.55 -33.10 4.29
N TYR A 301 -14.75 -32.14 3.84
CA TYR A 301 -14.48 -31.92 2.42
C TYR A 301 -13.31 -32.79 1.94
N PRO A 302 -13.29 -33.18 0.65
CA PRO A 302 -12.18 -33.93 0.08
C PRO A 302 -10.87 -33.12 0.14
N MET A 303 -9.79 -33.82 0.44
CA MET A 303 -8.44 -33.24 0.38
C MET A 303 -8.02 -33.07 -1.08
N ILE A 304 -7.24 -32.02 -1.33
CA ILE A 304 -6.64 -31.76 -2.63
C ILE A 304 -5.18 -32.20 -2.67
N THR A 305 -4.70 -32.45 -3.88
CA THR A 305 -3.27 -32.63 -4.16
C THR A 305 -2.88 -31.66 -5.25
N VAL A 306 -1.65 -31.15 -5.20
CA VAL A 306 -1.18 -30.08 -6.08
C VAL A 306 0.08 -30.53 -6.77
N GLY A 307 0.19 -30.23 -8.06
CA GLY A 307 1.44 -30.30 -8.80
C GLY A 307 2.14 -28.95 -8.77
N VAL A 308 3.47 -28.94 -8.63
CA VAL A 308 4.30 -27.74 -8.76
C VAL A 308 5.45 -28.02 -9.72
N GLY A 309 5.62 -27.19 -10.74
CA GLY A 309 6.73 -27.24 -11.69
C GLY A 309 7.51 -25.95 -11.70
N ILE A 310 8.84 -26.03 -11.55
CA ILE A 310 9.74 -24.86 -11.53
C ILE A 310 10.81 -25.01 -12.61
N HIS A 311 11.00 -23.94 -13.38
CA HIS A 311 12.10 -23.82 -14.33
C HIS A 311 12.79 -22.46 -14.18
N PHE A 312 14.09 -22.41 -14.49
CA PHE A 312 14.88 -21.18 -14.52
C PHE A 312 15.38 -20.91 -15.94
N GLY A 313 15.19 -19.70 -16.43
CA GLY A 313 15.67 -19.30 -17.75
C GLY A 313 15.25 -17.89 -18.14
N ARG A 314 15.51 -17.52 -19.40
CA ARG A 314 15.14 -16.20 -19.93
C ARG A 314 13.62 -16.09 -20.06
N VAL A 315 13.05 -15.07 -19.42
CA VAL A 315 11.60 -14.78 -19.42
C VAL A 315 11.37 -13.34 -19.83
N MET A 316 10.34 -13.11 -20.65
CA MET A 316 9.83 -11.78 -20.95
C MET A 316 8.59 -11.51 -20.09
N VAL A 317 8.63 -10.47 -19.26
CA VAL A 317 7.50 -10.02 -18.44
C VAL A 317 7.06 -8.66 -18.98
N GLY A 318 5.77 -8.47 -19.22
CA GLY A 318 5.29 -7.23 -19.83
C GLY A 318 3.79 -7.07 -19.84
N ILE A 319 3.32 -5.97 -20.43
CA ILE A 319 1.90 -5.67 -20.58
C ILE A 319 1.43 -6.06 -21.98
N VAL A 320 0.39 -6.88 -22.01
CA VAL A 320 -0.25 -7.38 -23.22
C VAL A 320 -1.76 -7.15 -23.19
N GLY A 321 -2.39 -7.25 -24.36
CA GLY A 321 -3.83 -7.03 -24.52
C GLY A 321 -4.12 -6.01 -25.61
N GLU A 322 -5.20 -5.25 -25.42
CA GLU A 322 -5.64 -4.20 -26.34
C GLU A 322 -5.98 -2.91 -25.56
N SER A 323 -6.26 -1.82 -26.28
CA SER A 323 -6.54 -0.50 -25.72
C SER A 323 -7.55 -0.44 -24.56
N GLY A 324 -8.59 -1.27 -24.57
CA GLY A 324 -9.63 -1.36 -23.54
C GLY A 324 -9.36 -2.40 -22.46
N ARG A 325 -8.36 -3.28 -22.64
CA ARG A 325 -8.02 -4.34 -21.70
C ARG A 325 -6.54 -4.70 -21.78
N MET A 326 -5.79 -4.20 -20.80
CA MET A 326 -4.40 -4.54 -20.59
C MET A 326 -4.25 -5.49 -19.40
N GLN A 327 -3.32 -6.44 -19.49
CA GLN A 327 -2.94 -7.31 -18.40
C GLN A 327 -1.43 -7.50 -18.39
N GLY A 328 -0.86 -7.62 -17.18
CA GLY A 328 0.50 -8.12 -17.04
C GLY A 328 0.54 -9.61 -17.33
N ASP A 329 1.53 -10.04 -18.10
CA ASP A 329 1.76 -11.46 -18.37
C ASP A 329 3.25 -11.73 -18.59
N ALA A 330 3.61 -13.01 -18.67
CA ALA A 330 4.97 -13.45 -18.95
C ALA A 330 5.00 -14.51 -20.06
N PHE A 331 5.97 -14.37 -20.96
CA PHE A 331 6.13 -15.19 -22.16
C PHE A 331 7.58 -15.62 -22.32
N SER A 332 7.78 -16.88 -22.69
CA SER A 332 9.04 -17.43 -23.20
C SER A 332 8.88 -18.94 -23.37
N ASP A 333 9.85 -19.57 -24.03
CA ASP A 333 9.99 -21.02 -23.98
C ASP A 333 10.20 -21.52 -22.53
N SER A 334 10.86 -20.72 -21.68
CA SER A 334 11.09 -21.02 -20.26
C SER A 334 9.77 -21.11 -19.48
N VAL A 335 8.83 -20.20 -19.75
CA VAL A 335 7.46 -20.22 -19.17
C VAL A 335 6.72 -21.48 -19.60
N ASN A 336 6.77 -21.83 -20.89
CA ASN A 336 6.13 -23.02 -21.40
C ASN A 336 6.71 -24.30 -20.79
N LEU A 337 8.03 -24.34 -20.58
CA LEU A 337 8.71 -25.47 -19.95
C LEU A 337 8.30 -25.63 -18.49
N ALA A 338 8.22 -24.55 -17.71
CA ALA A 338 7.72 -24.60 -16.33
C ALA A 338 6.30 -25.19 -16.24
N ALA A 339 5.38 -24.74 -17.10
CA ALA A 339 4.02 -25.27 -17.15
C ALA A 339 3.97 -26.77 -17.50
N ARG A 340 4.87 -27.24 -18.35
CA ARG A 340 4.95 -28.65 -18.72
C ARG A 340 5.56 -29.50 -17.60
N LEU A 341 6.53 -28.97 -16.85
CA LEU A 341 7.08 -29.63 -15.67
C LEU A 341 5.99 -29.85 -14.62
N GLU A 342 5.12 -28.85 -14.40
CA GLU A 342 3.94 -29.00 -13.55
C GLU A 342 3.08 -30.19 -14.05
N GLY A 343 2.74 -30.23 -15.34
CA GLY A 343 1.96 -31.34 -15.91
C GLY A 343 2.61 -32.73 -15.75
N LEU A 344 3.94 -32.80 -15.77
CA LEU A 344 4.69 -34.04 -15.54
C LEU A 344 4.60 -34.53 -14.09
N THR A 345 4.31 -33.65 -13.12
CA THR A 345 4.16 -34.05 -11.71
C THR A 345 3.10 -35.14 -11.55
N LYS A 346 2.00 -35.06 -12.30
CA LYS A 346 0.92 -36.07 -12.32
C LYS A 346 1.40 -37.40 -12.88
N PHE A 347 2.19 -37.38 -13.94
CA PHE A 347 2.72 -38.59 -14.57
C PHE A 347 3.64 -39.34 -13.60
N TYR A 348 4.61 -38.63 -13.02
CA TYR A 348 5.57 -39.20 -12.07
C TYR A 348 5.00 -39.39 -10.66
N GLY A 349 3.88 -38.77 -10.30
CA GLY A 349 3.27 -38.91 -8.97
C GLY A 349 3.95 -38.14 -7.85
N VAL A 350 4.76 -37.12 -8.18
CA VAL A 350 5.54 -36.32 -7.23
C VAL A 350 4.91 -34.94 -7.07
N SER A 351 5.07 -34.24 -5.94
CA SER A 351 4.38 -32.96 -5.73
C SER A 351 5.12 -31.75 -6.34
N LEU A 352 6.46 -31.79 -6.40
CA LEU A 352 7.29 -30.67 -6.85
C LEU A 352 8.41 -31.18 -7.77
N LEU A 353 8.43 -30.68 -9.01
CA LEU A 353 9.49 -30.92 -9.99
C LEU A 353 10.25 -29.64 -10.30
N ILE A 354 11.57 -29.76 -10.38
CA ILE A 354 12.47 -28.72 -10.85
C ILE A 354 13.25 -29.22 -12.06
N SER A 355 13.56 -28.34 -13.01
CA SER A 355 14.52 -28.65 -14.09
C SER A 355 15.97 -28.61 -13.61
N GLU A 356 16.87 -29.26 -14.36
CA GLU A 356 18.33 -29.13 -14.23
C GLU A 356 18.79 -27.66 -14.10
N ALA A 357 18.25 -26.76 -14.92
CA ALA A 357 18.58 -25.33 -14.86
C ALA A 357 18.24 -24.65 -13.52
N VAL A 358 17.28 -25.17 -12.75
CA VAL A 358 16.99 -24.67 -11.40
C VAL A 358 18.05 -25.19 -10.44
N LEU A 359 18.35 -26.50 -10.51
CA LEU A 359 19.35 -27.14 -9.67
C LEU A 359 20.72 -26.48 -9.80
N GLU A 360 21.15 -26.15 -11.01
CA GLU A 360 22.42 -25.45 -11.30
C GLU A 360 22.48 -24.02 -10.73
N GLN A 361 21.32 -23.41 -10.45
CA GLN A 361 21.21 -22.04 -9.95
C GLN A 361 20.96 -21.97 -8.44
N LEU A 362 20.81 -23.11 -7.76
CA LEU A 362 20.69 -23.14 -6.31
C LEU A 362 22.01 -22.79 -5.65
N SER A 363 21.96 -21.96 -4.62
CA SER A 363 23.15 -21.53 -3.88
C SER A 363 23.79 -22.68 -3.09
N ASN A 364 22.96 -23.58 -2.55
CA ASN A 364 23.40 -24.78 -1.86
C ASN A 364 22.40 -25.93 -2.06
N PRO A 365 22.54 -26.74 -3.12
CA PRO A 365 21.65 -27.87 -3.40
C PRO A 365 21.53 -28.87 -2.24
N MET A 366 22.59 -29.04 -1.43
CA MET A 366 22.60 -29.98 -0.30
C MET A 366 21.69 -29.59 0.86
N HIS A 367 21.14 -28.36 0.86
CA HIS A 367 20.16 -27.93 1.84
C HIS A 367 18.77 -28.51 1.57
N TYR A 368 18.53 -29.00 0.36
CA TYR A 368 17.24 -29.51 -0.08
C TYR A 368 17.30 -31.03 -0.24
N ASN A 369 16.16 -31.67 -0.03
CA ASN A 369 15.99 -33.09 -0.29
C ASN A 369 15.63 -33.27 -1.77
N ILE A 370 16.64 -33.51 -2.60
CA ILE A 370 16.52 -33.59 -4.06
C ILE A 370 16.90 -34.98 -4.56
N ARG A 371 16.11 -35.53 -5.49
CA ARG A 371 16.48 -36.74 -6.23
C ARG A 371 16.20 -36.61 -7.73
N PHE A 372 17.06 -37.19 -8.55
CA PHE A 372 16.87 -37.25 -10.00
C PHE A 372 15.68 -38.14 -10.35
N ILE A 373 14.78 -37.68 -11.21
CA ILE A 373 13.56 -38.43 -11.57
C ILE A 373 13.64 -39.02 -12.96
N ASP A 374 14.03 -38.23 -13.97
CA ASP A 374 14.10 -38.70 -15.35
C ASP A 374 14.83 -37.71 -16.25
N ARG A 375 15.13 -38.13 -17.48
CA ARG A 375 15.41 -37.24 -18.62
C ARG A 375 14.20 -37.26 -19.54
N ALA A 376 13.33 -36.26 -19.40
CA ALA A 376 12.08 -36.19 -20.14
C ALA A 376 12.22 -35.32 -21.40
N VAL A 377 11.78 -35.86 -22.55
CA VAL A 377 11.57 -35.06 -23.76
C VAL A 377 10.19 -34.41 -23.66
N VAL A 378 10.18 -33.08 -23.57
CA VAL A 378 8.92 -32.35 -23.44
C VAL A 378 8.42 -31.94 -24.82
N LYS A 379 7.14 -32.18 -25.11
CA LYS A 379 6.51 -31.94 -26.42
C LYS A 379 6.90 -30.60 -27.04
N GLY A 380 7.47 -30.61 -28.25
CA GLY A 380 7.92 -29.39 -28.94
C GLY A 380 9.39 -29.01 -28.68
N ARG A 381 10.16 -29.87 -28.00
CA ARG A 381 11.63 -29.84 -28.00
C ARG A 381 12.18 -31.19 -28.46
N HIS A 382 13.39 -31.15 -29.03
CA HIS A 382 14.14 -32.33 -29.44
C HIS A 382 15.09 -32.84 -28.34
N GLU A 383 15.51 -31.97 -27.44
CA GLU A 383 16.44 -32.30 -26.35
C GLU A 383 15.70 -32.71 -25.08
N ALA A 384 16.14 -33.81 -24.47
CA ALA A 384 15.67 -34.26 -23.17
C ALA A 384 16.24 -33.38 -22.05
N ILE A 385 15.41 -33.03 -21.08
CA ILE A 385 15.82 -32.21 -19.93
C ILE A 385 15.80 -33.10 -18.69
N ALA A 386 16.86 -33.04 -17.89
CA ALA A 386 16.88 -33.71 -16.60
C ALA A 386 15.93 -32.99 -15.64
N ILE A 387 15.08 -33.78 -14.97
CA ILE A 387 14.11 -33.31 -14.01
C ILE A 387 14.37 -33.96 -12.65
N TYR A 388 14.16 -33.18 -11.60
CA TYR A 388 14.45 -33.56 -10.23
C TYR A 388 13.21 -33.32 -9.39
N GLU A 389 12.97 -34.22 -8.45
CA GLU A 389 11.98 -34.01 -7.40
C GLU A 389 12.65 -33.32 -6.23
N VAL A 390 11.98 -32.30 -5.69
CA VAL A 390 12.31 -31.72 -4.39
C VAL A 390 11.17 -32.11 -3.44
N PHE A 391 11.46 -32.92 -2.41
CA PHE A 391 10.41 -33.52 -1.58
C PHE A 391 10.30 -32.92 -0.18
N ASP A 392 10.94 -31.78 0.08
CA ASP A 392 10.86 -31.06 1.36
C ASP A 392 9.43 -30.60 1.71
N GLY A 393 8.59 -30.33 0.71
CA GLY A 393 7.20 -29.92 0.89
C GLY A 393 6.20 -31.07 1.13
N GLU A 394 6.69 -32.32 1.20
CA GLU A 394 5.87 -33.49 1.51
C GLU A 394 5.59 -33.62 3.01
N SER A 395 4.65 -34.49 3.39
CA SER A 395 4.42 -34.81 4.81
C SER A 395 5.64 -35.54 5.40
N GLU A 396 5.86 -35.40 6.70
CA GLU A 396 7.02 -36.00 7.40
C GLU A 396 7.17 -37.50 7.12
N ALA A 397 6.07 -38.25 7.12
CA ALA A 397 6.06 -39.67 6.83
C ALA A 397 6.55 -39.99 5.41
N ILE A 398 6.15 -39.20 4.41
CA ILE A 398 6.58 -39.38 3.02
C ILE A 398 8.06 -38.97 2.86
N ARG A 399 8.49 -37.89 3.52
CA ARG A 399 9.90 -37.46 3.50
C ARG A 399 10.82 -38.53 4.05
N GLN A 400 10.46 -39.11 5.19
CA GLN A 400 11.24 -40.16 5.83
C GLN A 400 11.36 -41.41 4.94
N LEU A 401 10.26 -41.87 4.34
CA LEU A 401 10.27 -43.01 3.41
C LEU A 401 11.17 -42.75 2.20
N LYS A 402 11.12 -41.54 1.62
CA LYS A 402 11.98 -41.17 0.48
C LYS A 402 13.44 -41.09 0.88
N HIS A 403 13.75 -40.50 2.04
CA HIS A 403 15.11 -40.41 2.57
C HIS A 403 15.72 -41.80 2.85
N GLU A 404 14.96 -42.71 3.44
CA GLU A 404 15.41 -44.09 3.73
C GLU A 404 15.67 -44.89 2.45
N THR A 405 14.86 -44.66 1.41
CA THR A 405 14.96 -45.41 0.14
C THR A 405 15.86 -44.74 -0.91
N GLN A 406 16.32 -43.50 -0.66
CA GLN A 406 17.11 -42.72 -1.61
C GLN A 406 18.40 -43.41 -2.07
N PRO A 407 19.22 -44.05 -1.19
CA PRO A 407 20.45 -44.70 -1.64
C PRO A 407 20.19 -45.83 -2.65
N ASP A 408 19.20 -46.69 -2.39
CA ASP A 408 18.83 -47.76 -3.32
C ASP A 408 18.24 -47.20 -4.62
N PHE A 409 17.45 -46.13 -4.53
CA PHE A 409 16.89 -45.44 -5.69
C PHE A 409 17.99 -44.88 -6.61
N GLU A 410 19.01 -44.23 -6.06
CA GLU A 410 20.11 -43.65 -6.83
C GLU A 410 20.96 -44.72 -7.52
N VAL A 411 21.24 -45.83 -6.84
CA VAL A 411 21.93 -46.99 -7.43
C VAL A 411 21.09 -47.59 -8.57
N ALA A 412 19.78 -47.77 -8.36
CA ALA A 412 18.88 -48.30 -9.38
C ALA A 412 18.88 -47.44 -10.66
N ILE A 413 18.88 -46.11 -10.51
CA ILE A 413 18.97 -45.16 -11.62
C ILE A 413 20.32 -45.28 -12.35
N SER A 414 21.43 -45.43 -11.63
CA SER A 414 22.75 -45.62 -12.27
C SER A 414 22.78 -46.90 -13.10
N CYS A 415 22.37 -48.04 -12.51
CA CYS A 415 22.28 -49.33 -13.21
C CYS A 415 21.35 -49.24 -14.43
N TYR A 416 20.19 -48.59 -14.31
CA TYR A 416 19.26 -48.41 -15.42
C TYR A 416 19.90 -47.64 -16.59
N ARG A 417 20.62 -46.55 -16.30
CA ARG A 417 21.28 -45.73 -17.32
C ARG A 417 22.45 -46.45 -17.98
N GLU A 418 23.15 -47.30 -17.24
CA GLU A 418 24.24 -48.15 -17.75
C GLU A 418 23.73 -49.36 -18.54
N GLY A 419 22.43 -49.64 -18.52
CA GLY A 419 21.82 -50.79 -19.20
C GLY A 419 21.85 -52.09 -18.37
N ASN A 420 22.26 -52.02 -17.10
CA ASN A 420 22.27 -53.15 -16.16
C ASN A 420 20.86 -53.36 -15.59
N LEU A 421 19.94 -53.81 -16.44
CA LEU A 421 18.50 -53.84 -16.16
C LEU A 421 18.10 -54.76 -14.99
N ASP A 422 18.74 -55.92 -14.85
CA ASP A 422 18.46 -56.86 -13.75
C ASP A 422 18.87 -56.27 -12.39
N GLU A 423 20.03 -55.61 -12.31
CA GLU A 423 20.47 -54.91 -11.10
C GLU A 423 19.56 -53.72 -10.79
N ALA A 424 19.19 -52.93 -11.80
CA ALA A 424 18.26 -51.84 -11.64
C ALA A 424 16.92 -52.32 -11.06
N ALA A 425 16.37 -53.42 -11.59
CA ALA A 425 15.14 -54.02 -11.09
C ALA A 425 15.26 -54.47 -9.63
N LEU A 426 16.38 -55.08 -9.25
CA LEU A 426 16.63 -55.52 -7.88
C LEU A 426 16.59 -54.35 -6.89
N TYR A 427 17.30 -53.26 -7.17
CA TYR A 427 17.34 -52.09 -6.31
C TYR A 427 15.99 -51.35 -6.28
N PHE A 428 15.31 -51.22 -7.43
CA PHE A 428 13.96 -50.67 -7.45
C PHE A 428 12.95 -51.51 -6.65
N GLN A 429 13.08 -52.84 -6.65
CA GLN A 429 12.23 -53.69 -5.83
C GLN A 429 12.46 -53.45 -4.33
N ARG A 430 13.72 -53.27 -3.89
CA ARG A 430 14.02 -52.89 -2.49
C ARG A 430 13.37 -51.58 -2.10
N VAL A 431 13.37 -50.59 -3.00
CA VAL A 431 12.64 -49.34 -2.77
C VAL A 431 11.14 -49.59 -2.59
N LEU A 432 10.50 -50.41 -3.43
CA LEU A 432 9.07 -50.71 -3.27
C LEU A 432 8.74 -51.54 -2.03
N ASP A 433 9.66 -52.38 -1.56
CA ASP A 433 9.49 -53.15 -0.33
C ASP A 433 9.40 -52.23 0.91
N HIS A 434 10.00 -51.04 0.85
CA HIS A 434 9.94 -50.02 1.93
C HIS A 434 8.94 -48.89 1.62
N ASN A 435 8.85 -48.47 0.36
CA ASN A 435 7.97 -47.40 -0.13
C ASN A 435 7.17 -47.88 -1.35
N SER A 436 6.16 -48.72 -1.09
CA SER A 436 5.34 -49.35 -2.14
C SER A 436 4.56 -48.37 -3.03
N GLN A 437 4.40 -47.12 -2.61
CA GLN A 437 3.66 -46.07 -3.33
C GLN A 437 4.58 -45.17 -4.18
N ASP A 438 5.89 -45.45 -4.24
CA ASP A 438 6.83 -44.67 -5.05
C ASP A 438 6.57 -44.85 -6.56
N ARG A 439 5.79 -43.94 -7.13
CA ARG A 439 5.34 -44.01 -8.53
C ARG A 439 6.48 -43.90 -9.55
N PRO A 440 7.52 -43.05 -9.37
CA PRO A 440 8.70 -43.10 -10.23
C PRO A 440 9.31 -44.51 -10.32
N VAL A 441 9.46 -45.21 -9.19
CA VAL A 441 9.99 -46.58 -9.16
C VAL A 441 9.08 -47.56 -9.91
N GLN A 442 7.77 -47.49 -9.69
CA GLN A 442 6.80 -48.32 -10.43
C GLN A 442 6.87 -48.09 -11.94
N LEU A 443 7.13 -46.85 -12.39
CA LEU A 443 7.32 -46.53 -13.80
C LEU A 443 8.61 -47.14 -14.34
N TYR A 444 9.72 -47.03 -13.61
CA TYR A 444 10.99 -47.64 -14.03
C TYR A 444 10.91 -49.15 -14.13
N LEU A 445 10.29 -49.84 -13.17
CA LEU A 445 10.10 -51.29 -13.25
C LEU A 445 9.27 -51.72 -14.46
N LYS A 446 8.22 -50.97 -14.81
CA LYS A 446 7.45 -51.22 -16.04
C LYS A 446 8.31 -51.06 -17.30
N ARG A 447 9.14 -50.00 -17.35
CA ARG A 447 10.08 -49.75 -18.45
C ARG A 447 11.14 -50.85 -18.55
N ILE A 448 11.69 -51.28 -17.43
CA ILE A 448 12.68 -52.37 -17.36
C ILE A 448 12.08 -53.66 -17.92
N ASN A 449 10.87 -54.03 -17.52
CA ASN A 449 10.20 -55.23 -18.05
C ASN A 449 10.04 -55.16 -19.58
N LEU A 450 9.63 -54.01 -20.11
CA LEU A 450 9.53 -53.81 -21.56
C LEU A 450 10.89 -53.91 -22.27
N LEU A 451 11.96 -53.35 -21.68
CA LEU A 451 13.31 -53.40 -22.25
C LEU A 451 13.91 -54.82 -22.18
N LEU A 452 13.59 -55.59 -21.14
CA LEU A 452 13.99 -57.00 -21.04
C LEU A 452 13.28 -57.86 -22.10
N GLU A 453 12.03 -57.54 -22.43
CA GLU A 453 11.27 -58.24 -23.48
C GLU A 453 11.70 -57.83 -24.90
N GLN A 454 11.96 -56.55 -25.13
CA GLN A 454 12.20 -55.98 -26.47
C GLN A 454 13.68 -55.80 -26.83
N GLY A 455 14.57 -55.88 -25.83
CA GLY A 455 15.98 -55.54 -25.95
C GLY A 455 16.26 -54.04 -25.76
N LEU A 456 17.49 -53.72 -25.37
CA LEU A 456 17.96 -52.33 -25.30
C LEU A 456 18.11 -51.73 -26.72
N PRO A 457 17.74 -50.47 -26.94
CA PRO A 457 18.03 -49.76 -28.18
C PRO A 457 19.54 -49.71 -28.48
N GLU A 458 19.93 -49.72 -29.77
CA GLU A 458 21.34 -49.70 -30.22
C GLU A 458 22.17 -48.52 -29.67
N HIS A 459 21.52 -47.43 -29.25
CA HIS A 459 22.14 -46.23 -28.68
C HIS A 459 21.51 -45.85 -27.33
N TRP A 460 21.43 -46.81 -26.41
CA TRP A 460 20.92 -46.54 -25.05
C TRP A 460 21.76 -45.50 -24.32
N ASP A 461 21.16 -44.35 -24.03
CA ASP A 461 21.75 -43.24 -23.27
C ASP A 461 21.06 -43.05 -21.90
N GLY A 462 20.24 -44.02 -21.51
CA GLY A 462 19.43 -43.97 -20.29
C GLY A 462 18.16 -43.12 -20.41
N THR A 463 17.82 -42.59 -21.60
CA THR A 463 16.61 -41.81 -21.80
C THR A 463 15.45 -42.66 -22.30
N TRP A 464 14.31 -42.54 -21.61
CA TRP A 464 13.07 -43.13 -22.06
C TRP A 464 12.34 -42.15 -23.00
N GLN A 465 12.23 -42.49 -24.28
CA GLN A 465 11.46 -41.68 -25.22
C GLN A 465 9.95 -41.94 -25.03
N PHE A 466 9.20 -40.89 -24.70
CA PHE A 466 7.74 -40.94 -24.61
C PHE A 466 7.14 -41.32 -25.98
N THR A 467 6.55 -42.51 -26.09
CA THR A 467 5.81 -42.96 -27.28
C THR A 467 4.30 -42.78 -27.17
N GLU A 468 3.79 -42.43 -25.98
CA GLU A 468 2.37 -42.08 -25.79
C GLU A 468 2.14 -40.56 -25.93
N LYS A 469 1.13 -40.21 -26.72
CA LYS A 469 0.78 -38.85 -27.14
C LYS A 469 0.09 -38.02 -26.06
#